data_AF-A0A1H0X225-F1
#
_entry.id   AF-A0A1H0X225-F1
#
_cell.length_a   1.000
_cell.length_b   1.000
_cell.length_c   1.000
_cell.angle_alpha   90.00
_cell.angle_beta   90.00
_cell.angle_gamma   90.00
#
_symmetry.space_group_name_H-M   'P 1'
#
loop_
_entity.id
_entity.type
_entity.pdbx_description
1 polymer ?
#
loop_
_entity_poly.entity_id
_entity_poly.type
_entity_poly.pdbx_seq_one_letter_code
_entity_poly.pdbx_strand_id
1 'polypeptide(L)'
;MKRKKGVHYFENEWKRMKAHLKSYLKKREQEDLHRFRVQVKKLGAFFILSDRLSPHPHMNKKFKPVKKIFKRAGELRNTFIQLKLTNRSKTNKRIYPDLQTEKAVRKFRENSGKYLKKIKNAHRKLKRNIRSIKQIAVYRFYQNQVREIAGLLSPLQFNEKLHECRKRIKVLLYNYQPVLATPGIVLNEDYLDRLQEAIGNWHDYQLSIPPLPGGHTAGETTADVVNELQLTLKENIIDLSQDFYHRATTAAV
;
A
#
# COMPACT_ATOMS: atom_id res chain seq x y z
N MET A 1 -5.47 -11.86 -19.88
CA MET A 1 -4.23 -11.10 -20.13
C MET A 1 -3.18 -11.95 -20.86
N LYS A 2 -2.78 -11.56 -22.07
CA LYS A 2 -1.69 -12.23 -22.83
C LYS A 2 -0.35 -12.11 -22.08
N ARG A 3 0.52 -13.12 -22.19
CA ARG A 3 1.84 -13.16 -21.53
C ARG A 3 2.69 -11.92 -21.84
N LYS A 4 2.75 -11.50 -23.12
CA LYS A 4 3.49 -10.30 -23.56
C LYS A 4 3.06 -9.04 -22.80
N LYS A 5 1.75 -8.84 -22.61
CA LYS A 5 1.19 -7.70 -21.84
C LYS A 5 1.60 -7.77 -20.37
N GLY A 6 1.51 -8.94 -19.75
CA GLY A 6 1.93 -9.15 -18.36
C GLY A 6 3.42 -8.91 -18.14
N VAL A 7 4.28 -9.39 -19.05
CA VAL A 7 5.74 -9.13 -19.01
C VAL A 7 6.04 -7.65 -19.19
N HIS A 8 5.37 -6.97 -20.12
CA HIS A 8 5.55 -5.53 -20.34
C HIS A 8 5.19 -4.71 -19.10
N TYR A 9 4.02 -4.96 -18.50
CA TYR A 9 3.61 -4.31 -17.24
C TYR A 9 4.65 -4.56 -16.13
N PHE A 10 5.06 -5.81 -15.93
CA PHE A 10 6.07 -6.18 -14.94
C PHE A 10 7.39 -5.43 -15.14
N GLU A 11 7.91 -5.37 -16.37
CA GLU A 11 9.17 -4.67 -16.67
C GLU A 11 9.09 -3.17 -16.41
N ASN A 12 7.96 -2.53 -16.77
CA ASN A 12 7.74 -1.11 -16.54
C ASN A 12 7.75 -0.77 -15.04
N GLU A 13 6.95 -1.47 -14.24
CA GLU A 13 6.90 -1.25 -12.79
C GLU A 13 8.22 -1.64 -12.11
N TRP A 14 8.90 -2.68 -12.62
CA TRP A 14 10.22 -3.06 -12.11
C TRP A 14 11.30 -2.00 -12.38
N LYS A 15 11.30 -1.40 -13.58
CA LYS A 15 12.22 -0.32 -13.95
C LYS A 15 11.99 0.89 -13.05
N ARG A 16 10.74 1.30 -12.84
CA ARG A 16 10.34 2.41 -11.95
C ARG A 16 10.76 2.14 -10.50
N MET A 17 10.41 0.97 -9.96
CA MET A 17 10.84 0.54 -8.62
C MET A 17 12.36 0.68 -8.43
N LYS A 18 13.14 0.13 -9.37
CA LYS A 18 14.61 0.18 -9.30
C LYS A 18 15.15 1.60 -9.41
N ALA A 19 14.55 2.44 -10.27
CA ALA A 19 14.95 3.83 -10.44
C ALA A 19 14.76 4.64 -9.15
N HIS A 20 13.58 4.56 -8.53
CA HIS A 20 13.31 5.26 -7.27
C HIS A 20 14.20 4.79 -6.13
N LEU A 21 14.46 3.48 -6.00
CA LEU A 21 15.40 2.99 -4.99
C LEU A 21 16.81 3.56 -5.22
N LYS A 22 17.30 3.56 -6.46
CA LYS A 22 18.61 4.15 -6.78
C LYS A 22 18.65 5.64 -6.47
N SER A 23 17.60 6.38 -6.82
CA SER A 23 17.51 7.82 -6.55
C SER A 23 17.53 8.09 -5.05
N TYR A 24 16.74 7.36 -4.26
CA TYR A 24 16.79 7.46 -2.80
C TYR A 24 18.18 7.16 -2.22
N LEU A 25 18.84 6.09 -2.69
CA LEU A 25 20.18 5.71 -2.22
C LEU A 25 21.24 6.79 -2.53
N LYS A 26 21.04 7.58 -3.60
CA LYS A 26 21.91 8.69 -3.98
C LYS A 26 21.55 9.97 -3.22
N LYS A 27 20.30 10.40 -3.28
CA LYS A 27 19.83 11.74 -2.86
C LYS A 27 19.21 11.81 -1.46
N ARG A 28 18.78 10.67 -0.89
CA ARG A 28 18.05 10.57 0.40
C ARG A 28 16.67 11.24 0.41
N GLU A 29 16.10 11.51 -0.76
CA GLU A 29 14.77 12.12 -0.87
C GLU A 29 13.68 11.15 -0.44
N GLN A 30 12.92 11.51 0.59
CA GLN A 30 11.87 10.66 1.16
C GLN A 30 10.75 10.32 0.18
N GLU A 31 10.54 11.19 -0.80
CA GLU A 31 9.59 10.96 -1.88
C GLU A 31 10.04 9.81 -2.80
N ASP A 32 11.33 9.68 -3.10
CA ASP A 32 11.85 8.52 -3.83
C ASP A 32 11.65 7.21 -3.05
N LEU A 33 11.83 7.24 -1.72
CA LEU A 33 11.56 6.07 -0.88
C LEU A 33 10.07 5.70 -0.90
N HIS A 34 9.19 6.71 -0.87
CA HIS A 34 7.75 6.52 -0.98
C HIS A 34 7.37 5.92 -2.34
N ARG A 35 7.86 6.49 -3.45
CA ARG A 35 7.62 5.98 -4.81
C ARG A 35 8.15 4.57 -4.99
N PHE A 36 9.35 4.25 -4.48
CA PHE A 36 9.85 2.88 -4.44
C PHE A 36 8.86 1.93 -3.75
N ARG A 37 8.33 2.32 -2.58
CA ARG A 37 7.36 1.53 -1.82
C ARG A 37 6.06 1.31 -2.61
N VAL A 38 5.52 2.35 -3.26
CA VAL A 38 4.32 2.23 -4.10
C VAL A 38 4.54 1.22 -5.23
N GLN A 39 5.68 1.30 -5.93
CA GLN A 39 6.02 0.38 -7.01
C GLN A 39 6.17 -1.08 -6.53
N VAL A 40 6.76 -1.31 -5.35
CA VAL A 40 6.78 -2.65 -4.74
C VAL A 40 5.36 -3.16 -4.44
N LYS A 41 4.45 -2.30 -3.98
CA LYS A 41 3.05 -2.70 -3.71
C LYS A 41 2.32 -3.07 -5.00
N LYS A 42 2.52 -2.31 -6.09
CA LYS A 42 1.95 -2.62 -7.41
C LYS A 42 2.43 -3.99 -7.94
N LEU A 43 3.74 -4.23 -7.89
CA LEU A 43 4.31 -5.55 -8.23
C LEU A 43 3.78 -6.66 -7.30
N GLY A 44 3.61 -6.37 -6.01
CA GLY A 44 3.01 -7.30 -5.05
C GLY A 44 1.58 -7.68 -5.42
N ALA A 45 0.74 -6.71 -5.78
CA ALA A 45 -0.63 -6.94 -6.25
C ALA A 45 -0.65 -7.79 -7.53
N PHE A 46 0.25 -7.51 -8.47
CA PHE A 46 0.40 -8.30 -9.70
C PHE A 46 0.77 -9.77 -9.42
N PHE A 47 1.63 -10.02 -8.43
CA PHE A 47 1.97 -11.40 -8.04
C PHE A 47 0.86 -12.09 -7.27
N ILE A 48 0.04 -11.36 -6.50
CA ILE A 48 -1.17 -11.93 -5.88
C ILE A 48 -2.12 -12.42 -6.96
N LEU A 49 -2.41 -11.59 -7.96
CA LEU A 49 -3.23 -11.98 -9.12
C LEU A 49 -2.62 -13.18 -9.85
N SER A 50 -1.32 -13.13 -10.15
CA SER A 50 -0.63 -14.19 -10.89
C SER A 50 -0.62 -15.51 -10.13
N ASP A 51 -0.37 -15.50 -8.81
CA ASP A 51 -0.35 -16.72 -7.99
C ASP A 51 -1.75 -17.30 -7.80
N ARG A 52 -2.77 -16.46 -7.56
CA ARG A 52 -4.17 -16.91 -7.41
C ARG A 52 -4.72 -17.61 -8.66
N LEU A 53 -4.18 -17.26 -9.83
CA LEU A 53 -4.65 -17.77 -11.12
C LEU A 53 -3.69 -18.78 -11.76
N SER A 54 -2.57 -19.09 -11.10
CA SER A 54 -1.57 -20.05 -11.57
C SER A 54 -1.79 -21.41 -10.89
N PRO A 55 -1.64 -22.53 -11.63
CA PRO A 55 -1.63 -23.86 -11.01
C PRO A 55 -0.43 -24.06 -10.07
N HIS A 56 0.63 -23.25 -10.19
CA HIS A 56 1.83 -23.33 -9.33
C HIS A 56 2.14 -21.95 -8.72
N PRO A 57 1.58 -21.62 -7.54
CA PRO A 57 1.69 -20.31 -6.92
C PRO A 57 3.05 -20.13 -6.23
N HIS A 58 4.00 -19.48 -6.90
CA HIS A 58 5.36 -19.28 -6.38
C HIS A 58 5.94 -17.89 -6.64
N MET A 59 5.20 -16.98 -7.29
CA MET A 59 5.67 -15.64 -7.67
C MET A 59 5.93 -14.80 -6.42
N ASN A 60 4.99 -14.79 -5.48
CA ASN A 60 5.09 -14.05 -4.23
C ASN A 60 6.25 -14.57 -3.35
N LYS A 61 6.48 -15.88 -3.33
CA LYS A 61 7.63 -16.51 -2.64
C LYS A 61 8.95 -16.05 -3.26
N LYS A 62 9.04 -16.04 -4.60
CA LYS A 62 10.21 -15.54 -5.35
C LYS A 62 10.44 -14.04 -5.17
N PHE A 63 9.41 -13.27 -4.82
CA PHE A 63 9.48 -11.83 -4.56
C PHE A 63 9.91 -11.48 -3.11
N LYS A 64 10.00 -12.46 -2.21
CA LYS A 64 10.41 -12.28 -0.80
C LYS A 64 11.70 -11.46 -0.59
N PRO A 65 12.77 -11.59 -1.41
CA PRO A 65 13.97 -10.76 -1.25
C PRO A 65 13.69 -9.25 -1.40
N VAL A 66 12.79 -8.86 -2.31
CA VAL A 66 12.39 -7.45 -2.50
C VAL A 66 11.51 -7.00 -1.35
N LYS A 67 10.59 -7.86 -0.87
CA LYS A 67 9.76 -7.56 0.31
C LYS A 67 10.59 -7.29 1.57
N LYS A 68 11.74 -7.96 1.74
CA LYS A 68 12.66 -7.66 2.85
C LYS A 68 13.23 -6.23 2.78
N ILE A 69 13.57 -5.76 1.58
CA ILE A 69 14.06 -4.38 1.35
C ILE A 69 12.92 -3.39 1.61
N PHE A 70 11.72 -3.70 1.11
CA PHE A 70 10.51 -2.91 1.35
C PHE A 70 10.17 -2.76 2.84
N LYS A 71 10.33 -3.81 3.64
CA LYS A 71 10.12 -3.74 5.10
C LYS A 71 11.07 -2.72 5.73
N ARG A 72 12.37 -2.79 5.43
CA ARG A 72 13.38 -1.83 5.90
C ARG A 72 13.10 -0.40 5.43
N ALA A 73 12.69 -0.23 4.17
CA ALA A 73 12.26 1.07 3.66
C ALA A 73 11.00 1.60 4.37
N GLY A 74 10.13 0.71 4.85
CA GLY A 74 8.96 1.07 5.65
C GLY A 74 9.32 1.57 7.03
N GLU A 75 10.25 0.90 7.71
CA GLU A 75 10.78 1.34 9.00
C GLU A 75 11.32 2.78 8.89
N LEU A 76 12.17 3.07 7.90
CA LEU A 76 12.69 4.43 7.66
C LEU A 76 11.60 5.45 7.36
N ARG A 77 10.61 5.09 6.54
CA ARG A 77 9.51 6.00 6.20
C ARG A 77 8.64 6.31 7.42
N ASN A 78 8.38 5.33 8.27
CA ASN A 78 7.59 5.50 9.48
C ASN A 78 8.30 6.47 10.45
N THR A 79 9.60 6.28 10.68
CA THR A 79 10.41 7.21 11.49
C THR A 79 10.36 8.63 10.92
N PHE A 80 10.48 8.79 9.59
CA PHE A 80 10.39 10.10 8.96
C PHE A 80 9.00 10.75 9.10
N ILE A 81 7.92 9.97 8.95
CA ILE A 81 6.55 10.48 9.16
C ILE A 81 6.36 10.92 10.61
N GLN A 82 6.80 10.12 11.58
CA GLN A 82 6.73 10.46 13.00
C GLN A 82 7.48 11.77 13.29
N LEU A 83 8.70 11.92 12.77
CA LEU A 83 9.46 13.17 12.89
C LEU A 83 8.73 14.37 12.27
N LYS A 84 8.08 14.19 11.10
CA LYS A 84 7.30 15.25 10.46
C LYS A 84 6.07 15.64 11.28
N LEU A 85 5.42 14.68 11.93
CA LEU A 85 4.25 14.93 12.79
C LEU A 85 4.66 15.65 14.09
N THR A 86 5.74 15.22 14.75
CA THR A 86 6.25 15.87 15.97
C THR A 86 6.78 17.28 15.71
N ASN A 87 7.34 17.55 14.52
CA ASN A 87 7.76 18.89 14.12
C ASN A 87 6.59 19.86 13.91
N ARG A 88 5.39 19.37 13.58
CA ARG A 88 4.21 20.22 13.41
C ARG A 88 3.57 20.62 14.75
N SER A 89 3.71 19.79 15.77
CA SER A 89 3.12 20.04 17.10
C SER A 89 4.02 20.86 18.03
N LYS A 90 5.34 20.93 17.79
CA LYS A 90 6.25 21.74 18.60
C LYS A 90 6.56 23.07 17.93
N THR A 91 6.21 24.17 18.60
CA THR A 91 6.56 25.55 18.25
C THR A 91 8.07 25.70 17.95
N ASN A 92 8.38 26.02 16.69
CA ASN A 92 9.63 26.58 16.14
C ASN A 92 11.01 25.93 16.40
N LYS A 93 11.15 24.83 17.15
CA LYS A 93 12.46 24.14 17.24
C LYS A 93 12.61 23.15 16.09
N ARG A 94 13.56 23.41 15.17
CA ARG A 94 14.01 22.44 14.14
C ARG A 94 14.51 21.17 14.84
N ILE A 95 13.71 20.10 14.84
CA ILE A 95 14.17 18.80 15.33
C ILE A 95 14.93 18.12 14.20
N TYR A 96 16.23 18.01 14.38
CA TYR A 96 17.10 17.21 13.52
C TYR A 96 16.75 15.72 13.68
N PRO A 97 16.93 14.89 12.63
CA PRO A 97 16.80 13.45 12.79
C PRO A 97 17.70 12.99 13.93
N ASP A 98 17.17 12.18 14.84
CA ASP A 98 17.99 11.67 15.94
C ASP A 98 19.15 10.80 15.39
N LEU A 99 20.17 10.59 16.22
CA LEU A 99 21.33 9.80 15.87
C LEU A 99 20.96 8.37 15.41
N GLN A 100 19.85 7.82 15.92
CA GLN A 100 19.38 6.49 15.55
C GLN A 100 18.83 6.44 14.12
N THR A 101 18.08 7.47 13.72
CA THR A 101 17.51 7.65 12.39
C THR A 101 18.61 7.77 11.35
N GLU A 102 19.61 8.63 11.60
CA GLU A 102 20.77 8.75 10.72
C GLU A 102 21.57 7.45 10.62
N LYS A 103 21.77 6.74 11.74
CA LYS A 103 22.40 5.40 11.73
C LYS A 103 21.60 4.40 10.88
N ALA A 104 20.28 4.39 10.97
CA ALA A 104 19.42 3.51 10.19
C ALA A 104 19.47 3.84 8.69
N VAL A 105 19.41 5.13 8.33
CA VAL A 105 19.56 5.59 6.94
C VAL A 105 20.94 5.22 6.38
N ARG A 106 22.00 5.46 7.14
CA ARG A 106 23.38 5.10 6.76
C ARG A 106 23.52 3.59 6.51
N LYS A 107 23.07 2.76 7.46
CA LYS A 107 23.07 1.30 7.33
C LYS A 107 22.27 0.82 6.12
N PHE A 108 21.15 1.46 5.81
CA PHE A 108 20.36 1.13 4.62
C PHE A 108 21.15 1.41 3.33
N ARG A 109 21.92 2.51 3.28
CA ARG A 109 22.75 2.88 2.12
C ARG A 109 23.99 2.02 1.97
N GLU A 110 24.66 1.66 3.06
CA GLU A 110 25.79 0.72 3.04
C GLU A 110 25.39 -0.64 2.43
N ASN A 111 24.11 -1.04 2.58
CA ASN A 111 23.58 -2.26 1.98
C ASN A 111 23.10 -2.09 0.53
N SER A 112 23.27 -0.92 -0.10
CA SER A 112 22.79 -0.60 -1.46
C SER A 112 23.20 -1.64 -2.51
N GLY A 113 24.49 -1.98 -2.59
CA GLY A 113 25.00 -2.99 -3.54
C GLY A 113 24.34 -4.36 -3.34
N LYS A 114 24.20 -4.79 -2.08
CA LYS A 114 23.53 -6.05 -1.72
C LYS A 114 22.04 -6.03 -2.12
N TYR A 115 21.35 -4.92 -1.89
CA TYR A 115 19.95 -4.74 -2.27
C TYR A 115 19.74 -4.77 -3.79
N LEU A 116 20.55 -4.03 -4.54
CA LEU A 116 20.48 -3.99 -6.00
C LEU A 116 20.79 -5.36 -6.63
N LYS A 117 21.75 -6.11 -6.07
CA LYS A 117 22.03 -7.50 -6.48
C LYS A 117 20.84 -8.43 -6.22
N LYS A 118 20.22 -8.35 -5.02
CA LYS A 118 19.01 -9.13 -4.68
C LYS A 118 17.84 -8.82 -5.61
N ILE A 119 17.62 -7.54 -5.92
CA ILE A 119 16.60 -7.10 -6.89
C ILE A 119 16.92 -7.70 -8.27
N LYS A 120 18.13 -7.50 -8.80
CA LYS A 120 18.52 -8.07 -10.11
C LYS A 120 18.28 -9.59 -10.20
N ASN A 121 18.60 -10.33 -9.15
CA ASN A 121 18.39 -11.78 -9.10
C ASN A 121 16.90 -12.16 -9.03
N ALA A 122 16.10 -11.44 -8.23
CA ALA A 122 14.66 -11.65 -8.17
C ALA A 122 14.00 -11.36 -9.52
N HIS A 123 14.40 -10.28 -10.20
CA HIS A 123 13.89 -9.92 -11.54
C HIS A 123 13.99 -11.07 -12.54
N ARG A 124 15.20 -11.63 -12.69
CA ARG A 124 15.46 -12.75 -13.62
C ARG A 124 14.57 -13.96 -13.33
N LYS A 125 14.42 -14.31 -12.05
CA LYS A 125 13.57 -15.43 -11.61
C LYS A 125 12.10 -15.12 -11.89
N LEU A 126 11.62 -13.94 -11.54
CA LEU A 126 10.21 -13.57 -11.66
C LEU A 126 9.78 -13.48 -13.13
N LYS A 127 10.56 -12.78 -13.97
CA LYS A 127 10.27 -12.60 -15.40
C LYS A 127 9.98 -13.92 -16.13
N ARG A 128 10.83 -14.93 -15.89
CA ARG A 128 10.71 -16.27 -16.52
C ARG A 128 9.43 -17.00 -16.11
N ASN A 129 8.85 -16.67 -14.96
CA ASN A 129 7.66 -17.32 -14.42
C ASN A 129 6.34 -16.60 -14.75
N ILE A 130 6.38 -15.48 -15.46
CA ILE A 130 5.16 -14.79 -15.90
C ILE A 130 4.52 -15.61 -17.02
N ARG A 131 3.29 -16.07 -16.76
CA ARG A 131 2.45 -16.85 -17.67
C ARG A 131 1.31 -15.99 -18.24
N SER A 132 0.64 -16.53 -19.25
CA SER A 132 -0.63 -15.97 -19.71
C SER A 132 -1.73 -16.25 -18.68
N ILE A 133 -2.72 -15.36 -18.59
CA ILE A 133 -3.85 -15.52 -17.67
C ILE A 133 -5.13 -15.45 -18.50
N LYS A 134 -6.00 -16.45 -18.37
CA LYS A 134 -7.30 -16.49 -19.07
C LYS A 134 -8.18 -15.32 -18.59
N GLN A 135 -8.86 -14.63 -19.52
CA GLN A 135 -9.73 -13.48 -19.19
C GLN A 135 -10.83 -13.86 -18.19
N ILE A 136 -11.49 -15.01 -18.39
CA ILE A 136 -12.51 -15.51 -17.46
C ILE A 136 -11.99 -15.69 -16.02
N ALA A 137 -10.73 -16.09 -15.87
CA ALA A 137 -10.11 -16.27 -14.56
C ALA A 137 -9.84 -14.92 -13.88
N VAL A 138 -9.46 -13.89 -14.66
CA VAL A 138 -9.32 -12.51 -14.17
C VAL A 138 -10.68 -11.96 -13.73
N TYR A 139 -11.72 -12.11 -14.55
CA TYR A 139 -13.08 -11.69 -14.21
C TYR A 139 -13.54 -12.30 -12.86
N ARG A 140 -13.40 -13.62 -12.70
CA ARG A 140 -13.74 -14.31 -11.44
C ARG A 140 -12.91 -13.80 -10.25
N PHE A 141 -11.62 -13.51 -10.46
CA PHE A 141 -10.79 -12.92 -9.41
C PHE A 141 -11.34 -11.57 -8.92
N TYR A 142 -11.73 -10.69 -9.85
CA TYR A 142 -12.29 -9.37 -9.51
C TYR A 142 -13.63 -9.50 -8.77
N GLN A 143 -14.54 -10.33 -9.28
CA GLN A 143 -15.82 -10.58 -8.60
C GLN A 143 -15.60 -11.11 -7.18
N ASN A 144 -14.69 -12.06 -7.00
CA ASN A 144 -14.39 -12.61 -5.68
C ASN A 144 -13.76 -11.57 -4.75
N GLN A 145 -12.82 -10.74 -5.24
CA GLN A 145 -12.25 -9.65 -4.42
C GLN A 145 -13.32 -8.64 -3.99
N VAL A 146 -14.21 -8.22 -4.88
CA VAL A 146 -15.30 -7.29 -4.53
C VAL A 146 -16.24 -7.92 -3.49
N ARG A 147 -16.63 -9.19 -3.65
CA ARG A 147 -17.45 -9.90 -2.64
C ARG A 147 -16.74 -10.04 -1.29
N GLU A 148 -15.45 -10.39 -1.29
CA GLU A 148 -14.66 -10.48 -0.06
C GLU A 148 -14.54 -9.12 0.64
N ILE A 149 -14.40 -8.02 -0.11
CA ILE A 149 -14.40 -6.67 0.46
C ILE A 149 -15.77 -6.32 1.04
N ALA A 150 -16.87 -6.59 0.31
CA ALA A 150 -18.22 -6.38 0.79
C ALA A 150 -18.48 -7.13 2.11
N GLY A 151 -18.03 -8.39 2.21
CA GLY A 151 -18.14 -9.18 3.43
C GLY A 151 -17.28 -8.65 4.59
N LEU A 152 -16.14 -8.00 4.32
CA LEU A 152 -15.33 -7.34 5.36
C LEU A 152 -15.94 -6.02 5.84
N LEU A 153 -16.78 -5.38 5.03
CA LEU A 153 -17.49 -4.15 5.35
C LEU A 153 -18.87 -4.39 5.98
N SER A 154 -19.32 -5.66 6.08
CA SER A 154 -20.66 -6.02 6.58
C SER A 154 -20.61 -7.20 7.57
N PRO A 155 -20.70 -6.95 8.91
CA PRO A 155 -20.82 -5.64 9.55
C PRO A 155 -19.48 -4.88 9.56
N LEU A 156 -19.55 -3.56 9.43
CA LEU A 156 -18.37 -2.70 9.47
C LEU A 156 -17.76 -2.70 10.87
N GLN A 157 -16.45 -2.98 10.95
CA GLN A 157 -15.70 -2.96 12.21
C GLN A 157 -14.45 -2.08 12.08
N PHE A 158 -14.29 -1.13 12.99
CA PHE A 158 -13.11 -0.24 13.06
C PHE A 158 -11.93 -0.93 13.75
N ASN A 159 -11.41 -1.99 13.12
CA ASN A 159 -10.28 -2.78 13.58
C ASN A 159 -9.36 -3.19 12.42
N GLU A 160 -8.44 -4.16 12.64
CA GLU A 160 -7.51 -4.63 11.61
C GLU A 160 -8.20 -5.18 10.34
N LYS A 161 -9.47 -5.64 10.43
CA LYS A 161 -10.23 -6.06 9.25
C LYS A 161 -10.47 -4.90 8.27
N LEU A 162 -10.63 -3.67 8.77
CA LEU A 162 -10.77 -2.49 7.92
C LEU A 162 -9.45 -2.20 7.18
N HIS A 163 -8.31 -2.41 7.84
CA HIS A 163 -7.01 -2.35 7.18
C HIS A 163 -6.85 -3.47 6.12
N GLU A 164 -7.36 -4.68 6.37
CA GLU A 164 -7.43 -5.76 5.38
C GLU A 164 -8.28 -5.39 4.17
N CYS A 165 -9.45 -4.78 4.39
CA CYS A 165 -10.29 -4.24 3.32
C CYS A 165 -9.50 -3.28 2.43
N ARG A 166 -8.80 -2.29 3.02
CA ARG A 166 -7.96 -1.36 2.27
C ARG A 166 -6.86 -2.06 1.46
N LYS A 167 -6.20 -3.08 2.03
CA LYS A 167 -5.18 -3.85 1.30
C LYS A 167 -5.77 -4.53 0.06
N ARG A 168 -6.99 -5.07 0.15
CA ARG A 168 -7.70 -5.71 -0.96
C ARG A 168 -8.14 -4.71 -2.02
N ILE A 169 -8.67 -3.54 -1.64
CA ILE A 169 -8.97 -2.46 -2.59
C ILE A 169 -7.72 -2.07 -3.38
N LYS A 170 -6.56 -1.95 -2.72
CA LYS A 170 -5.30 -1.67 -3.44
C LYS A 170 -4.89 -2.77 -4.41
N VAL A 171 -5.20 -4.03 -4.11
CA VAL A 171 -4.94 -5.14 -5.04
C VAL A 171 -5.79 -5.00 -6.31
N LEU A 172 -7.05 -4.56 -6.18
CA LEU A 172 -7.92 -4.25 -7.32
C LEU A 172 -7.34 -3.09 -8.14
N LEU A 173 -7.19 -1.91 -7.52
CA LEU A 173 -6.74 -0.69 -8.20
C LEU A 173 -5.38 -0.87 -8.91
N TYR A 174 -4.40 -1.52 -8.27
CA TYR A 174 -3.08 -1.70 -8.89
C TYR A 174 -3.06 -2.69 -10.05
N ASN A 175 -4.00 -3.63 -10.09
CA ASN A 175 -4.12 -4.59 -11.18
C ASN A 175 -5.09 -4.15 -12.27
N TYR A 176 -5.79 -3.02 -12.11
CA TYR A 176 -6.89 -2.66 -13.02
C TYR A 176 -6.39 -2.33 -14.43
N GLN A 177 -5.43 -1.40 -14.54
CA GLN A 177 -4.81 -1.01 -15.80
C GLN A 177 -4.34 -2.18 -16.70
N PRO A 178 -3.55 -3.18 -16.20
CA PRO A 178 -3.14 -4.29 -17.05
C PRO A 178 -4.31 -5.20 -17.49
N VAL A 179 -5.44 -5.20 -16.78
CA VAL A 179 -6.60 -6.05 -17.09
C VAL A 179 -7.79 -5.34 -17.70
N LEU A 180 -7.74 -4.02 -17.91
CA LEU A 180 -8.85 -3.19 -18.43
C LEU A 180 -9.53 -3.77 -19.68
N ALA A 181 -8.77 -4.42 -20.57
CA ALA A 181 -9.28 -5.10 -21.76
C ALA A 181 -9.95 -6.47 -21.48
N THR A 182 -10.39 -6.73 -20.25
CA THR A 182 -11.08 -7.96 -19.87
C THR A 182 -12.58 -7.66 -19.84
N PRO A 183 -13.38 -8.27 -20.72
CA PRO A 183 -14.82 -8.04 -20.76
C PRO A 183 -15.48 -8.31 -19.39
N GLY A 184 -16.46 -7.48 -19.04
CA GLY A 184 -17.26 -7.60 -17.82
C GLY A 184 -16.61 -7.08 -16.54
N ILE A 185 -15.35 -6.61 -16.56
CA ILE A 185 -14.75 -5.95 -15.40
C ILE A 185 -15.10 -4.46 -15.42
N VAL A 186 -16.10 -4.08 -14.64
CA VAL A 186 -16.44 -2.69 -14.33
C VAL A 186 -16.00 -2.40 -12.90
N LEU A 187 -15.21 -1.35 -12.70
CA LEU A 187 -14.83 -0.84 -11.39
C LEU A 187 -14.99 0.67 -11.37
N ASN A 188 -15.58 1.18 -10.30
CA ASN A 188 -15.57 2.62 -10.01
C ASN A 188 -14.24 2.98 -9.33
N GLU A 189 -13.22 3.34 -10.12
CA GLU A 189 -11.88 3.66 -9.61
C GLU A 189 -11.91 4.81 -8.59
N ASP A 190 -12.64 5.88 -8.88
CA ASP A 190 -12.71 7.07 -8.04
C ASP A 190 -13.38 6.79 -6.69
N TYR A 191 -14.45 6.01 -6.69
CA TYR A 191 -15.09 5.56 -5.45
C TYR A 191 -14.14 4.68 -4.61
N LEU A 192 -13.50 3.69 -5.23
CA LEU A 192 -12.57 2.80 -4.54
C LEU A 192 -11.35 3.57 -4.00
N ASP A 193 -10.91 4.60 -4.72
CA ASP A 193 -9.81 5.45 -4.27
C ASP A 193 -10.22 6.29 -3.05
N ARG A 194 -11.38 6.96 -3.10
CA ARG A 194 -11.94 7.69 -1.94
C ARG A 194 -12.08 6.78 -0.71
N LEU A 195 -12.63 5.58 -0.87
CA LEU A 195 -12.79 4.64 0.24
C LEU A 195 -11.45 4.17 0.81
N GLN A 196 -10.46 3.81 -0.03
CA GLN A 196 -9.15 3.39 0.48
C GLN A 196 -8.36 4.53 1.13
N GLU A 197 -8.58 5.77 0.69
CA GLU A 197 -8.02 6.97 1.32
C GLU A 197 -8.66 7.24 2.67
N ALA A 198 -9.99 7.23 2.77
CA ALA A 198 -10.71 7.39 4.03
C ALA A 198 -10.25 6.37 5.10
N ILE A 199 -10.20 5.08 4.74
CA ILE A 199 -9.66 4.03 5.62
C ILE A 199 -8.19 4.28 5.96
N GLY A 200 -7.40 4.76 4.99
CA GLY A 200 -6.00 5.09 5.18
C GLY A 200 -5.79 6.20 6.21
N ASN A 201 -6.56 7.28 6.10
CA ASN A 201 -6.51 8.42 7.00
C ASN A 201 -6.93 8.03 8.42
N TRP A 202 -8.01 7.26 8.56
CA TRP A 202 -8.41 6.70 9.85
C TRP A 202 -7.30 5.85 10.48
N HIS A 203 -6.68 4.95 9.71
CA HIS A 203 -5.62 4.08 10.22
C HIS A 203 -4.36 4.87 10.58
N ASP A 204 -3.94 5.82 9.75
CA ASP A 204 -2.77 6.66 10.03
C ASP A 204 -3.02 7.55 11.25
N TYR A 205 -4.27 8.00 11.45
CA TYR A 205 -4.69 8.70 12.66
C TYR A 205 -4.58 7.82 13.91
N GLN A 206 -5.11 6.58 13.87
CA GLN A 206 -4.97 5.61 14.97
C GLN A 206 -3.52 5.35 15.37
N LEU A 207 -2.60 5.29 14.39
CA LEU A 207 -1.17 5.12 14.67
C LEU A 207 -0.46 6.38 15.18
N SER A 208 -1.09 7.55 15.02
CA SER A 208 -0.52 8.83 15.44
C SER A 208 -0.87 9.20 16.88
N ILE A 209 -1.93 8.62 17.45
CA ILE A 209 -2.30 8.83 18.84
C ILE A 209 -1.21 8.19 19.71
N PRO A 210 -0.40 8.98 20.45
CA PRO A 210 0.58 8.41 21.35
C PRO A 210 -0.16 7.62 22.44
N PRO A 211 0.42 6.52 22.96
CA PRO A 211 -0.10 5.91 24.18
C PRO A 211 -0.05 7.00 25.26
N LEU A 212 -1.21 7.46 25.73
CA LEU A 212 -1.26 8.42 26.83
C LEU A 212 -0.56 7.75 28.02
N PRO A 213 0.53 8.31 28.56
CA PRO A 213 1.11 7.80 29.79
C PRO A 213 0.02 7.93 30.86
N GLY A 214 -0.31 6.82 31.52
CA GLY A 214 -1.32 6.80 32.57
C GLY A 214 -0.95 7.81 33.66
N GLY A 215 -1.74 8.87 33.79
CA GLY A 215 -1.52 9.95 34.74
C GLY A 215 -1.17 11.27 34.06
N HIS A 216 -2.18 12.11 33.84
CA HIS A 216 -2.27 13.51 34.33
C HIS A 216 -3.36 14.28 33.57
N THR A 217 -4.23 14.88 34.36
CA THR A 217 -5.38 15.72 34.04
C THR A 217 -4.94 17.11 33.55
N ALA A 218 -4.45 17.19 32.32
CA ALA A 218 -4.24 18.47 31.65
C ALA A 218 -4.59 18.35 30.16
N GLY A 219 -5.86 18.62 29.83
CA GLY A 219 -6.29 18.89 28.46
C GLY A 219 -7.59 18.19 28.02
N GLU A 220 -8.72 18.47 28.67
CA GLU A 220 -10.06 18.06 28.18
C GLU A 220 -10.26 18.53 26.72
N THR A 221 -9.84 19.76 26.39
CA THR A 221 -9.97 20.34 25.05
C THR A 221 -9.19 19.58 23.96
N THR A 222 -8.07 18.94 24.29
CA THR A 222 -7.31 18.14 23.31
C THR A 222 -7.90 16.75 23.10
N ALA A 223 -8.57 16.19 24.11
CA ALA A 223 -9.26 14.91 23.99
C ALA A 223 -10.53 15.04 23.14
N ASP A 224 -11.29 16.12 23.32
CA ASP A 224 -12.54 16.35 22.59
C ASP A 224 -12.31 16.56 21.10
N VAL A 225 -11.33 17.38 20.71
CA VAL A 225 -10.97 17.60 19.29
C VAL A 225 -10.45 16.31 18.63
N VAL A 226 -9.72 15.48 19.40
CA VAL A 226 -9.25 14.16 18.93
C VAL A 226 -10.43 13.23 18.68
N ASN A 227 -11.40 13.21 19.59
CA ASN A 227 -12.60 12.40 19.46
C ASN A 227 -13.48 12.84 18.27
N GLU A 228 -13.68 14.15 18.09
CA GLU A 228 -14.47 14.71 16.98
C GLU A 228 -13.91 14.33 15.60
N LEU A 229 -12.59 14.46 15.41
CA LEU A 229 -11.95 14.07 14.16
C LEU A 229 -12.06 12.56 13.91
N GLN A 230 -11.92 11.74 14.96
CA GLN A 230 -12.09 10.31 14.85
C GLN A 230 -13.53 9.93 14.44
N LEU A 231 -14.54 10.60 15.02
CA LEU A 231 -15.94 10.41 14.67
C LEU A 231 -16.20 10.78 13.21
N THR A 232 -15.72 11.94 12.77
CA THR A 232 -15.84 12.40 11.37
C THR A 232 -15.23 11.39 10.38
N LEU A 233 -14.05 10.86 10.69
CA LEU A 233 -13.39 9.85 9.85
C LEU A 233 -14.20 8.53 9.82
N LYS A 234 -14.81 8.14 10.94
CA LYS A 234 -15.64 6.93 11.01
C LYS A 234 -16.94 7.10 10.22
N GLU A 235 -17.62 8.23 10.37
CA GLU A 235 -18.87 8.55 9.65
C GLU A 235 -18.65 8.54 8.14
N ASN A 236 -17.58 9.18 7.66
CA ASN A 236 -17.21 9.15 6.25
C ASN A 236 -16.97 7.71 5.74
N ILE A 237 -16.29 6.86 6.53
CA ILE A 237 -16.09 5.45 6.15
C ILE A 237 -17.42 4.68 6.15
N ILE A 238 -18.32 4.94 7.11
CA ILE A 238 -19.65 4.33 7.16
C ILE A 238 -20.42 4.68 5.89
N ASP A 239 -20.53 5.97 5.57
CA ASP A 239 -21.20 6.46 4.36
C ASP A 239 -20.60 5.83 3.09
N LEU A 240 -19.27 5.87 2.95
CA LEU A 240 -18.58 5.29 1.81
C LEU A 240 -18.73 3.76 1.74
N SER A 241 -18.98 3.05 2.84
CA SER A 241 -19.10 1.60 2.85
C SER A 241 -20.54 1.10 2.58
N GLN A 242 -21.54 1.98 2.68
CA GLN A 242 -22.91 1.63 2.34
C GLN A 242 -23.02 1.22 0.87
N ASP A 243 -23.73 0.10 0.65
CA ASP A 243 -23.94 -0.50 -0.67
C ASP A 243 -22.65 -0.65 -1.49
N PHE A 244 -21.56 -1.06 -0.80
CA PHE A 244 -20.23 -1.17 -1.39
C PHE A 244 -20.23 -1.94 -2.72
N TYR A 245 -20.95 -3.07 -2.79
CA TYR A 245 -20.93 -3.92 -3.98
C TYR A 245 -21.44 -3.17 -5.22
N HIS A 246 -22.57 -2.49 -5.11
CA HIS A 246 -23.15 -1.73 -6.20
C HIS A 246 -22.27 -0.54 -6.59
N ARG A 247 -21.82 0.25 -5.61
CA ARG A 247 -20.96 1.43 -5.85
C ARG A 247 -19.61 1.06 -6.48
N ALA A 248 -19.02 -0.07 -6.07
CA ALA A 248 -17.76 -0.54 -6.62
C ALA A 248 -17.86 -1.08 -8.05
N THR A 249 -19.04 -1.54 -8.47
CA THR A 249 -19.24 -2.24 -9.77
C THR A 249 -20.06 -1.45 -10.78
N THR A 250 -20.55 -0.27 -10.43
CA THR A 250 -21.24 0.66 -11.34
C THR A 250 -20.22 1.62 -11.97
N ALA A 251 -20.35 1.91 -13.26
CA ALA A 251 -19.48 2.89 -13.91
C ALA A 251 -19.60 4.26 -13.21
N ALA A 252 -18.51 5.03 -13.15
CA ALA A 252 -18.60 6.41 -12.69
C ALA A 252 -19.56 7.17 -13.62
N VAL A 253 -20.57 7.82 -13.02
CA VAL A 253 -21.48 8.75 -13.70
C VAL A 253 -20.75 10.05 -13.97
#